data_AF-A0A3A9WUF2-F1
#
_entry.id   AF-A0A3A9WUF2-F1
#
_cell.length_a   1.000
_cell.length_b   1.000
_cell.length_c   1.000
_cell.angle_alpha   90.00
_cell.angle_beta   90.00
_cell.angle_gamma   90.00
#
_symmetry.space_group_name_H-M   'P 1'
#
loop_
_entity.id
_entity.type
_entity.pdbx_description
1 polymer ?
#
loop_
_entity_poly.entity_id
_entity_poly.type
_entity_poly.pdbx_seq_one_letter_code
_entity_poly.pdbx_strand_id
1 'polypeptide(L)'
;MKNIFIILLVLLSHNILIPQQRTLKKVPKEDHQYFLDFFTSTNPKVHKLAIKHIETNWSESFEILAIESLYFLNHQSTTFKLFNILNKKTRKNYGYDFNKWYQYIWNKKPTYTKEYYSFKAALHKSLDSRFNTYFLNRENLSTIRLDEVRWGGVIQDGIPPLRNPKMISANNARYLNNNDIVFGISVNGDVRAYPKRILAWHEMFTDTVGDTPVAGVYCTLCGTVILYKTEKDGSQYQMGTSGFLYRSNKLMYDQKTQSLWNTLWGKPVIGPLVEKRIELEYLSVVTTTWGAWKKRHPNTTVLSLQTGHKRDYGEGVAYKNYFSTDQLMFSVPKKDKRLKNKQEILAIRLPTETDENIAISSKFLKKNNIYQNQINNKNITVFTDKSGSHRVYFTAKTKFTSYNKQSTATDQKGNTWTIYEDRLENNKTKEIAYRLPTHNAFWFGYKAAFPNTKLIK
;
A
#
# COMPACT_ATOMS: atom_id res chain seq x y z
N MET A 1 70.44 -38.56 54.72
CA MET A 1 70.43 -40.01 54.40
C MET A 1 69.05 -40.39 53.90
N LYS A 2 69.00 -41.14 52.80
CA LYS A 2 67.79 -41.59 52.08
C LYS A 2 66.87 -42.43 52.96
N ASN A 3 65.55 -42.39 52.68
CA ASN A 3 64.60 -43.53 52.57
C ASN A 3 63.17 -42.95 52.53
N ILE A 4 62.55 -42.81 51.35
CA ILE A 4 61.64 -43.78 50.70
C ILE A 4 60.49 -44.18 51.65
N PHE A 5 59.34 -43.53 51.47
CA PHE A 5 58.05 -43.93 52.05
C PHE A 5 57.24 -44.67 50.98
N ILE A 6 56.92 -45.93 51.27
CA ILE A 6 55.99 -46.77 50.52
C ILE A 6 54.58 -46.43 51.03
N ILE A 7 53.68 -45.98 50.14
CA ILE A 7 52.26 -45.78 50.45
C ILE A 7 51.43 -46.82 49.71
N LEU A 8 50.64 -47.53 50.50
CA LEU A 8 49.71 -48.61 50.17
C LEU A 8 48.61 -48.13 49.19
N LEU A 9 48.40 -48.88 48.11
CA LEU A 9 47.32 -48.66 47.14
C LEU A 9 45.98 -49.16 47.73
N VAL A 10 45.01 -48.26 47.89
CA VAL A 10 43.60 -48.62 48.16
C VAL A 10 42.84 -48.59 46.83
N LEU A 11 42.30 -49.75 46.43
CA LEU A 11 41.44 -49.92 45.26
C LEU A 11 40.08 -49.26 45.50
N LEU A 12 39.86 -48.09 44.88
CA LEU A 12 38.53 -47.48 44.73
C LEU A 12 37.97 -47.85 43.36
N SER A 13 37.01 -48.77 43.34
CA SER A 13 36.22 -49.11 42.15
C SER A 13 35.46 -47.88 41.64
N HIS A 14 35.97 -47.25 40.58
CA HIS A 14 35.24 -46.23 39.83
C HIS A 14 34.16 -46.90 38.98
N ASN A 15 32.91 -46.82 39.44
CA ASN A 15 31.75 -47.02 38.57
C ASN A 15 31.73 -45.87 37.55
N ILE A 16 32.14 -46.18 36.32
CA ILE A 16 31.97 -45.32 35.16
C ILE A 16 30.47 -45.20 34.89
N LEU A 17 29.85 -44.10 35.33
CA LEU A 17 28.54 -43.71 34.85
C LEU A 17 28.67 -43.32 33.37
N ILE A 18 28.24 -44.21 32.49
CA ILE A 18 27.98 -43.88 31.09
C ILE A 18 26.87 -42.82 31.07
N PRO A 19 27.06 -41.64 30.46
CA PRO A 19 25.98 -40.67 30.35
C PRO A 19 24.92 -41.23 29.41
N GLN A 20 23.74 -41.52 29.96
CA GLN A 20 22.54 -41.82 29.17
C GLN A 20 22.34 -40.70 28.15
N GLN A 21 22.40 -41.06 26.87
CA GLN A 21 21.94 -40.20 25.78
C GLN A 21 20.49 -39.80 26.06
N ARG A 22 20.28 -38.56 26.51
CA ARG A 22 18.97 -37.91 26.45
C ARG A 22 18.58 -37.86 24.97
N THR A 23 17.72 -38.79 24.57
CA THR A 23 17.01 -38.72 23.30
C THR A 23 16.19 -37.43 23.33
N LEU A 24 16.68 -36.40 22.64
CA LEU A 24 15.88 -35.21 22.32
C LEU A 24 14.61 -35.72 21.62
N LYS A 25 13.46 -35.70 22.30
CA LYS A 25 12.16 -35.94 21.68
C LYS A 25 12.07 -34.98 20.49
N LYS A 26 12.13 -35.52 19.26
CA LYS A 26 11.91 -34.72 18.06
C LYS A 26 10.53 -34.10 18.20
N VAL A 27 10.49 -32.77 18.33
CA VAL A 27 9.23 -32.01 18.28
C VAL A 27 8.52 -32.40 16.98
N PRO A 28 7.26 -32.86 17.04
CA PRO A 28 6.52 -33.22 15.85
C PRO A 28 6.48 -32.04 14.89
N LYS A 29 6.70 -32.34 13.60
CA LYS A 29 6.69 -31.35 12.55
C LYS A 29 5.28 -30.82 12.32
N GLU A 30 5.10 -29.50 12.31
CA GLU A 30 3.82 -28.85 12.03
C GLU A 30 3.49 -28.87 10.53
N ASP A 31 2.20 -28.85 10.17
CA ASP A 31 1.73 -28.97 8.80
C ASP A 31 2.37 -27.95 7.84
N HIS A 32 2.45 -26.70 8.28
CA HIS A 32 2.99 -25.62 7.47
C HIS A 32 4.49 -25.83 7.13
N GLN A 33 5.23 -26.55 7.98
CA GLN A 33 6.65 -26.81 7.77
C GLN A 33 6.88 -27.81 6.62
N TYR A 34 5.89 -28.63 6.25
CA TYR A 34 6.00 -29.49 5.05
C TYR A 34 5.96 -28.67 3.76
N PHE A 35 5.27 -27.53 3.75
CA PHE A 35 5.34 -26.60 2.62
C PHE A 35 6.71 -25.88 2.57
N LEU A 36 7.28 -25.54 3.73
CA LEU A 36 8.59 -24.89 3.82
C LEU A 36 9.75 -25.81 3.40
N ASP A 37 9.60 -27.13 3.47
CA ASP A 37 10.60 -28.09 2.99
C ASP A 37 10.98 -27.87 1.53
N PHE A 38 10.03 -27.40 0.72
CA PHE A 38 10.26 -27.10 -0.69
C PHE A 38 11.32 -26.03 -0.94
N PHE A 39 11.59 -25.20 0.07
CA PHE A 39 12.51 -24.06 0.00
C PHE A 39 13.73 -24.22 0.90
N THR A 40 13.63 -25.07 1.92
CA THR A 40 14.67 -25.24 2.95
C THR A 40 15.54 -26.48 2.74
N SER A 41 15.15 -27.39 1.83
CA SER A 41 15.89 -28.60 1.51
C SER A 41 15.98 -28.81 0.00
N THR A 42 17.15 -29.24 -0.48
CA THR A 42 17.32 -29.67 -1.88
C THR A 42 17.10 -31.18 -2.06
N ASN A 43 16.92 -31.93 -0.96
CA ASN A 43 16.78 -33.38 -0.98
C ASN A 43 15.42 -33.84 -1.55
N PRO A 44 15.38 -34.57 -2.69
CA PRO A 44 14.13 -35.02 -3.30
C PRO A 44 13.28 -35.94 -2.40
N LYS A 45 13.92 -36.67 -1.47
CA LYS A 45 13.20 -37.51 -0.50
C LYS A 45 12.37 -36.67 0.47
N VAL A 46 12.90 -35.52 0.89
CA VAL A 46 12.18 -34.56 1.76
C VAL A 46 10.97 -34.01 1.01
N HIS A 47 11.14 -33.58 -0.24
CA HIS A 47 10.01 -33.12 -1.07
C HIS A 47 8.95 -34.21 -1.27
N LYS A 48 9.36 -35.46 -1.50
CA LYS A 48 8.43 -36.60 -1.65
C LYS A 48 7.63 -36.84 -0.36
N LEU A 49 8.27 -36.75 0.80
CA LEU A 49 7.60 -36.86 2.10
C LEU A 49 6.61 -35.71 2.33
N ALA A 50 7.02 -34.48 2.03
CA ALA A 50 6.14 -33.31 2.10
C ALA A 50 4.91 -33.43 1.20
N ILE A 51 5.09 -33.80 -0.07
CA ILE A 51 3.97 -34.03 -1.01
C ILE A 51 3.02 -35.12 -0.48
N LYS A 52 3.55 -36.24 0.02
CA LYS A 52 2.73 -37.31 0.61
C LYS A 52 1.94 -36.81 1.81
N HIS A 53 2.58 -36.08 2.72
CA HIS A 53 1.92 -35.51 3.90
C HIS A 53 0.79 -34.57 3.51
N ILE A 54 1.04 -33.65 2.59
CA ILE A 54 0.07 -32.66 2.11
C ILE A 54 -1.14 -33.36 1.46
N GLU A 55 -0.93 -34.40 0.66
CA GLU A 55 -2.02 -35.12 0.01
C GLU A 55 -2.89 -35.90 1.00
N THR A 56 -2.25 -36.61 1.93
CA THR A 56 -2.92 -37.47 2.92
C THR A 56 -3.66 -36.64 3.97
N ASN A 57 -3.06 -35.57 4.49
CA ASN A 57 -3.61 -34.75 5.57
C ASN A 57 -4.29 -33.46 5.07
N TRP A 58 -4.68 -33.42 3.80
CA TRP A 58 -5.23 -32.22 3.19
C TRP A 58 -6.40 -31.65 3.99
N SER A 59 -6.34 -30.35 4.27
CA SER A 59 -7.44 -29.56 4.83
C SER A 59 -7.61 -28.26 4.03
N GLU A 60 -8.74 -27.57 4.20
CA GLU A 60 -8.97 -26.29 3.51
C GLU A 60 -7.96 -25.19 3.89
N SER A 61 -7.29 -25.29 5.05
CA SER A 61 -6.24 -24.33 5.44
C SER A 61 -4.98 -24.48 4.58
N PHE A 62 -4.79 -25.63 3.92
CA PHE A 62 -3.63 -25.90 3.07
C PHE A 62 -3.70 -25.21 1.72
N GLU A 63 -4.88 -24.75 1.29
CA GLU A 63 -5.04 -24.11 -0.02
C GLU A 63 -4.14 -22.89 -0.18
N ILE A 64 -4.11 -21.99 0.82
CA ILE A 64 -3.27 -20.79 0.74
C ILE A 64 -1.78 -21.14 0.83
N LEU A 65 -1.41 -22.12 1.68
CA LEU A 65 -0.04 -22.60 1.78
C LEU A 65 0.45 -23.18 0.45
N ALA A 66 -0.40 -23.98 -0.22
CA ALA A 66 -0.13 -24.55 -1.52
C ALA A 66 -0.01 -23.46 -2.61
N ILE A 67 -0.94 -22.50 -2.64
CA ILE A 67 -0.95 -21.42 -3.62
C ILE A 67 0.28 -20.52 -3.48
N GLU A 68 0.64 -20.11 -2.26
CA GLU A 68 1.85 -19.31 -2.06
C GLU A 68 3.11 -20.14 -2.33
N SER A 69 3.16 -21.41 -1.94
CA SER A 69 4.29 -22.28 -2.29
C SER A 69 4.47 -22.40 -3.80
N LEU A 70 3.39 -22.67 -4.54
CA LEU A 70 3.40 -22.74 -6.01
C LEU A 70 3.85 -21.44 -6.66
N TYR A 71 3.56 -20.29 -6.05
CA TYR A 71 3.99 -18.99 -6.56
C TYR A 71 5.51 -18.81 -6.56
N PHE A 72 6.22 -19.40 -5.60
CA PHE A 72 7.67 -19.28 -5.46
C PHE A 72 8.46 -20.52 -5.89
N LEU A 73 7.79 -21.66 -6.07
CA LEU A 73 8.42 -22.93 -6.46
C LEU A 73 9.07 -22.85 -7.85
N ASN A 74 10.34 -23.25 -7.93
CA ASN A 74 11.09 -23.37 -9.19
C ASN A 74 11.31 -24.84 -9.62
N HIS A 75 10.89 -25.82 -8.81
CA HIS A 75 11.14 -27.24 -9.05
C HIS A 75 9.98 -27.93 -9.80
N GLN A 76 10.12 -28.15 -11.10
CA GLN A 76 9.05 -28.62 -12.01
C GLN A 76 8.28 -29.85 -11.49
N SER A 77 8.96 -30.90 -11.02
CA SER A 77 8.30 -32.13 -10.53
C SER A 77 7.47 -31.88 -9.27
N THR A 78 7.95 -31.01 -8.37
CA THR A 78 7.22 -30.65 -7.14
C THR A 78 6.03 -29.78 -7.49
N THR A 79 6.23 -28.78 -8.37
CA THR A 79 5.17 -27.90 -8.87
C THR A 79 4.04 -28.69 -9.51
N PHE A 80 4.35 -29.64 -10.40
CA PHE A 80 3.34 -30.49 -11.05
C PHE A 80 2.52 -31.31 -10.05
N LYS A 81 3.20 -31.97 -9.08
CA LYS A 81 2.51 -32.78 -8.05
C LYS A 81 1.63 -31.92 -7.15
N LEU A 82 2.13 -30.77 -6.71
CA LEU A 82 1.38 -29.86 -5.84
C LEU A 82 0.18 -29.24 -6.57
N PHE A 83 0.30 -28.89 -7.86
CA PHE A 83 -0.85 -28.49 -8.68
C PHE A 83 -1.88 -29.61 -8.80
N ASN A 84 -1.46 -30.87 -9.02
CA ASN A 84 -2.40 -31.99 -9.11
C ASN A 84 -3.19 -32.17 -7.81
N ILE A 85 -2.52 -32.07 -6.67
CA ILE A 85 -3.19 -32.13 -5.36
C ILE A 85 -4.16 -30.95 -5.22
N LEU A 86 -3.69 -29.71 -5.44
CA LEU A 86 -4.52 -28.51 -5.31
C LEU A 86 -5.75 -28.59 -6.23
N ASN A 87 -5.57 -28.96 -7.50
CA ASN A 87 -6.64 -29.10 -8.48
C ASN A 87 -7.66 -30.16 -8.06
N LYS A 88 -7.19 -31.35 -7.66
CA LYS A 88 -8.05 -32.47 -7.23
C LYS A 88 -8.86 -32.11 -5.98
N LYS A 89 -8.22 -31.49 -4.99
CA LYS A 89 -8.83 -31.19 -3.69
C LYS A 89 -9.79 -30.00 -3.75
N THR A 90 -9.50 -28.99 -4.58
CA THR A 90 -10.36 -27.79 -4.75
C THR A 90 -11.40 -27.93 -5.87
N ARG A 91 -11.23 -28.92 -6.75
CA ARG A 91 -11.99 -29.07 -8.01
C ARG A 91 -11.89 -27.83 -8.92
N LYS A 92 -10.75 -27.14 -8.89
CA LYS A 92 -10.43 -25.99 -9.76
C LYS A 92 -9.22 -26.31 -10.62
N ASN A 93 -9.10 -25.64 -11.76
CA ASN A 93 -7.91 -25.71 -12.61
C ASN A 93 -7.63 -24.33 -13.19
N TYR A 94 -6.78 -23.56 -12.51
CA TYR A 94 -6.34 -22.24 -12.97
C TYR A 94 -4.87 -22.22 -13.42
N GLY A 95 -4.14 -23.33 -13.27
CA GLY A 95 -2.72 -23.41 -13.61
C GLY A 95 -1.91 -22.30 -12.95
N TYR A 96 -1.05 -21.63 -13.73
CA TYR A 96 -0.22 -20.51 -13.28
C TYR A 96 -0.94 -19.16 -13.21
N ASP A 97 -2.27 -19.10 -13.43
CA ASP A 97 -3.06 -17.90 -13.21
C ASP A 97 -3.34 -17.71 -11.71
N PHE A 98 -2.30 -17.26 -10.99
CA PHE A 98 -2.38 -17.03 -9.55
C PHE A 98 -3.43 -15.98 -9.18
N ASN A 99 -3.72 -15.03 -10.06
CA ASN A 99 -4.80 -14.07 -9.82
C ASN A 99 -6.15 -14.78 -9.65
N LYS A 100 -6.44 -15.82 -10.44
CA LYS A 100 -7.66 -16.63 -10.26
C LYS A 100 -7.62 -17.49 -9.00
N TRP A 101 -6.47 -18.08 -8.65
CA TRP A 101 -6.32 -18.83 -7.40
C TRP A 101 -6.59 -17.97 -6.17
N TYR A 102 -5.96 -16.79 -6.10
CA TYR A 102 -6.21 -15.84 -5.02
C TYR A 102 -7.67 -15.39 -4.98
N GLN A 103 -8.27 -15.06 -6.13
CA GLN A 103 -9.70 -14.72 -6.18
C GLN A 103 -10.60 -15.85 -5.67
N TYR A 104 -10.29 -17.11 -5.98
CA TYR A 104 -11.03 -18.26 -5.46
C TYR A 104 -11.00 -18.29 -3.92
N ILE A 105 -9.82 -18.15 -3.30
CA ILE A 105 -9.68 -18.11 -1.84
C ILE A 105 -10.40 -16.90 -1.22
N TRP A 106 -10.24 -15.72 -1.82
CA TRP A 106 -10.78 -14.48 -1.25
C TRP A 106 -12.30 -14.40 -1.28
N ASN A 107 -12.94 -15.19 -2.15
CA ASN A 107 -14.41 -15.26 -2.25
C ASN A 107 -15.03 -16.36 -1.36
N LYS A 108 -14.28 -16.91 -0.41
CA LYS A 108 -14.80 -17.73 0.69
C LYS A 108 -14.31 -17.23 2.05
N LYS A 109 -14.90 -17.76 3.14
CA LYS A 109 -14.46 -17.47 4.52
C LYS A 109 -12.98 -17.88 4.66
N PRO A 110 -12.12 -17.08 5.33
CA PRO A 110 -10.73 -17.48 5.54
C PRO A 110 -10.67 -18.77 6.36
N THR A 111 -9.90 -19.74 5.88
CA THR A 111 -9.73 -21.07 6.48
C THR A 111 -8.35 -21.30 7.06
N TYR A 112 -7.42 -20.35 6.89
CA TYR A 112 -6.06 -20.46 7.41
C TYR A 112 -6.04 -20.29 8.94
N THR A 113 -5.05 -20.93 9.55
CA THR A 113 -4.84 -20.94 11.01
C THR A 113 -3.73 -19.97 11.42
N LYS A 114 -3.40 -19.89 12.71
CA LYS A 114 -2.34 -19.00 13.23
C LYS A 114 -0.97 -19.35 12.64
N GLU A 115 -0.74 -20.62 12.35
CA GLU A 115 0.49 -21.15 11.76
C GLU A 115 0.76 -20.58 10.36
N TYR A 116 -0.27 -20.06 9.67
CA TYR A 116 -0.07 -19.37 8.39
C TYR A 116 0.79 -18.10 8.53
N TYR A 117 0.73 -17.40 9.68
CA TYR A 117 1.62 -16.26 9.94
C TYR A 117 3.08 -16.69 10.00
N SER A 118 3.36 -17.79 10.71
CA SER A 118 4.71 -18.40 10.79
C SER A 118 5.21 -18.88 9.43
N PHE A 119 4.34 -19.56 8.66
CA PHE A 119 4.65 -19.95 7.29
C PHE A 119 5.01 -18.74 6.42
N LYS A 120 4.15 -17.71 6.41
CA LYS A 120 4.34 -16.53 5.57
C LYS A 120 5.62 -15.79 5.95
N ALA A 121 5.89 -15.66 7.25
CA ALA A 121 7.14 -15.10 7.78
C ALA A 121 8.37 -15.87 7.27
N ALA A 122 8.38 -17.20 7.44
CA ALA A 122 9.49 -18.05 7.04
C ALA A 122 9.72 -18.07 5.52
N LEU A 123 8.64 -18.17 4.74
CA LEU A 123 8.69 -18.17 3.28
C LEU A 123 9.30 -16.85 2.76
N HIS A 124 8.79 -15.71 3.24
CA HIS A 124 9.21 -14.40 2.74
C HIS A 124 10.56 -13.93 3.32
N LYS A 125 11.00 -14.45 4.48
CA LYS A 125 12.33 -14.19 5.06
C LYS A 125 13.47 -14.53 4.08
N SER A 126 13.27 -15.51 3.22
CA SER A 126 14.27 -15.90 2.20
C SER A 126 14.47 -14.84 1.11
N LEU A 127 13.46 -13.99 0.86
CA LEU A 127 13.51 -12.89 -0.09
C LEU A 127 14.10 -11.63 0.55
N ASP A 128 13.68 -11.34 1.78
CA ASP A 128 14.20 -10.25 2.60
C ASP A 128 14.05 -10.63 4.08
N SER A 129 15.17 -10.67 4.80
CA SER A 129 15.17 -11.05 6.22
C SER A 129 14.21 -10.21 7.09
N ARG A 130 13.95 -8.96 6.70
CA ARG A 130 13.05 -8.03 7.41
C ARG A 130 11.59 -8.45 7.33
N PHE A 131 11.18 -9.13 6.26
CA PHE A 131 9.80 -9.60 6.06
C PHE A 131 9.34 -10.57 7.16
N ASN A 132 10.26 -11.23 7.85
CA ASN A 132 9.95 -12.02 9.03
C ASN A 132 9.21 -11.17 10.09
N THR A 133 9.59 -9.91 10.27
CA THR A 133 9.02 -9.03 11.31
C THR A 133 7.60 -8.55 11.02
N TYR A 134 7.17 -8.60 9.75
CA TYR A 134 5.82 -8.23 9.33
C TYR A 134 4.78 -9.28 9.68
N PHE A 135 5.16 -10.55 9.84
CA PHE A 135 4.20 -11.65 9.97
C PHE A 135 4.43 -12.52 11.21
N LEU A 136 5.67 -12.73 11.66
CA LEU A 136 5.95 -13.57 12.82
C LEU A 136 5.30 -12.97 14.08
N ASN A 137 4.52 -13.79 14.79
CA ASN A 137 3.79 -13.42 16.01
C ASN A 137 2.86 -12.21 15.81
N ARG A 138 2.23 -12.08 14.63
CA ARG A 138 1.28 -11.00 14.28
C ARG A 138 -0.17 -11.45 14.16
N GLU A 139 -0.47 -12.70 14.51
CA GLU A 139 -1.80 -13.29 14.34
C GLU A 139 -2.91 -12.54 15.08
N ASN A 140 -2.61 -12.00 16.26
CA ASN A 140 -3.54 -11.18 17.04
C ASN A 140 -3.38 -9.67 16.80
N LEU A 141 -2.45 -9.27 15.91
CA LEU A 141 -2.11 -7.89 15.59
C LEU A 141 -2.39 -7.60 14.12
N SER A 142 -3.49 -8.13 13.58
CA SER A 142 -3.92 -7.91 12.19
C SER A 142 -5.41 -7.58 12.13
N THR A 143 -5.76 -6.50 11.42
CA THR A 143 -7.15 -6.11 11.15
C THR A 143 -7.60 -6.43 9.72
N ILE A 144 -6.71 -7.02 8.93
CA ILE A 144 -6.98 -7.44 7.55
C ILE A 144 -6.75 -8.94 7.37
N ARG A 145 -7.35 -9.49 6.31
CA ARG A 145 -7.13 -10.86 5.89
C ARG A 145 -5.70 -11.04 5.38
N LEU A 146 -4.94 -11.93 6.02
CA LEU A 146 -3.53 -12.15 5.69
C LEU A 146 -3.36 -12.81 4.32
N ASP A 147 -4.29 -13.67 3.91
CA ASP A 147 -4.31 -14.32 2.60
C ASP A 147 -4.56 -13.34 1.44
N GLU A 148 -5.01 -12.12 1.73
CA GLU A 148 -5.12 -11.01 0.76
C GLU A 148 -3.85 -10.14 0.69
N VAL A 149 -2.88 -10.34 1.59
CA VAL A 149 -1.60 -9.65 1.59
C VAL A 149 -0.62 -10.37 0.67
N ARG A 150 -0.27 -9.72 -0.43
CA ARG A 150 0.57 -10.29 -1.49
C ARG A 150 1.89 -9.57 -1.61
N TRP A 151 2.97 -10.31 -1.84
CA TRP A 151 4.25 -9.74 -2.19
C TRP A 151 4.18 -9.09 -3.58
N GLY A 152 4.62 -7.84 -3.67
CA GLY A 152 4.60 -7.00 -4.86
C GLY A 152 5.79 -7.21 -5.80
N GLY A 153 6.72 -8.10 -5.46
CA GLY A 153 7.90 -8.41 -6.28
C GLY A 153 9.18 -7.65 -5.91
N VAL A 154 9.20 -6.93 -4.79
CA VAL A 154 10.37 -6.16 -4.33
C VAL A 154 10.60 -6.36 -2.83
N ILE A 155 11.86 -6.24 -2.41
CA ILE A 155 12.24 -6.21 -0.98
C ILE A 155 11.70 -4.93 -0.29
N GLN A 156 11.81 -4.83 1.04
CA GLN A 156 11.49 -3.58 1.74
C GLN A 156 12.38 -2.45 1.21
N ASP A 157 11.77 -1.34 0.84
CA ASP A 157 12.38 -0.21 0.12
C ASP A 157 13.08 -0.56 -1.21
N GLY A 158 12.75 -1.71 -1.81
CA GLY A 158 13.24 -2.09 -3.14
C GLY A 158 12.75 -1.15 -4.26
N ILE A 159 11.62 -0.48 -4.02
CA ILE A 159 11.25 0.76 -4.71
C ILE A 159 11.64 1.90 -3.77
N PRO A 160 12.78 2.58 -4.00
CA PRO A 160 13.38 3.43 -2.99
C PRO A 160 12.54 4.69 -2.77
N PRO A 161 12.00 4.92 -1.56
CA PRO A 161 11.27 6.15 -1.25
C PRO A 161 12.24 7.34 -1.29
N LEU A 162 11.78 8.48 -1.80
CA LEU A 162 12.56 9.71 -1.78
C LEU A 162 12.49 10.35 -0.39
N ARG A 163 13.64 10.54 0.27
CA ARG A 163 13.73 11.15 1.60
C ARG A 163 14.24 12.58 1.48
N ASN A 164 13.44 13.56 1.90
CA ASN A 164 13.73 15.00 1.83
C ASN A 164 14.35 15.38 0.48
N PRO A 165 13.68 15.06 -0.65
CA PRO A 165 14.31 15.19 -1.94
C PRO A 165 14.60 16.65 -2.28
N LYS A 166 15.65 16.86 -3.07
CA LYS A 166 16.03 18.21 -3.52
C LYS A 166 14.92 18.83 -4.36
N MET A 167 14.49 20.03 -3.96
CA MET A 167 13.54 20.85 -4.70
C MET A 167 14.29 21.93 -5.50
N ILE A 168 13.77 22.29 -6.67
CA ILE A 168 14.28 23.37 -7.52
C ILE A 168 13.16 24.34 -7.88
N SER A 169 13.48 25.56 -8.30
CA SER A 169 12.48 26.52 -8.75
C SER A 169 11.79 26.07 -10.04
N ALA A 170 10.55 26.55 -10.25
CA ALA A 170 9.79 26.29 -11.47
C ALA A 170 10.49 26.73 -12.78
N ASN A 171 11.43 27.69 -12.71
CA ASN A 171 12.20 28.14 -13.88
C ASN A 171 13.38 27.22 -14.21
N ASN A 172 13.91 26.51 -13.21
CA ASN A 172 15.01 25.56 -13.40
C ASN A 172 14.52 24.17 -13.83
N ALA A 173 13.21 23.91 -13.74
CA ALA A 173 12.58 22.64 -14.11
C ALA A 173 12.40 22.48 -15.64
N ARG A 174 13.47 22.68 -16.41
CA ARG A 174 13.48 22.59 -17.88
C ARG A 174 13.21 21.18 -18.41
N TYR A 175 13.26 20.17 -17.56
CA TYR A 175 13.00 18.78 -17.92
C TYR A 175 11.51 18.43 -18.03
N LEU A 176 10.61 19.30 -17.54
CA LEU A 176 9.16 19.11 -17.57
C LEU A 176 8.51 19.85 -18.73
N ASN A 177 7.70 19.12 -19.50
CA ASN A 177 6.83 19.73 -20.49
C ASN A 177 5.52 20.21 -19.82
N ASN A 178 4.83 21.17 -20.44
CA ASN A 178 3.58 21.72 -19.90
C ASN A 178 2.48 20.67 -19.69
N ASN A 179 2.50 19.57 -20.44
CA ASN A 179 1.51 18.49 -20.37
C ASN A 179 1.91 17.35 -19.42
N ASP A 180 3.13 17.35 -18.88
CA ASP A 180 3.57 16.33 -17.92
C ASP A 180 2.71 16.40 -16.66
N ILE A 181 2.35 15.24 -16.10
CA ILE A 181 1.49 15.18 -14.92
C ILE A 181 2.31 15.43 -13.65
N VAL A 182 1.82 16.32 -12.80
CA VAL A 182 2.39 16.61 -11.49
C VAL A 182 1.35 16.46 -10.39
N PHE A 183 1.82 16.12 -9.21
CA PHE A 183 1.06 16.16 -7.97
C PHE A 183 1.47 17.42 -7.21
N GLY A 184 0.59 18.42 -7.24
CA GLY A 184 0.78 19.70 -6.56
C GLY A 184 0.27 19.65 -5.13
N ILE A 185 1.04 20.21 -4.19
CA ILE A 185 0.67 20.32 -2.78
C ILE A 185 0.95 21.75 -2.30
N SER A 186 0.20 22.18 -1.30
CA SER A 186 0.37 23.48 -0.64
C SER A 186 0.11 23.29 0.84
N VAL A 187 1.15 23.45 1.67
CA VAL A 187 1.07 23.28 3.12
C VAL A 187 1.67 24.52 3.76
N ASN A 188 0.88 25.26 4.56
CA ASN A 188 1.30 26.49 5.23
C ASN A 188 2.03 27.50 4.31
N GLY A 189 1.56 27.64 3.07
CA GLY A 189 2.15 28.55 2.07
C GLY A 189 3.35 28.00 1.30
N ASP A 190 3.92 26.85 1.70
CA ASP A 190 4.95 26.15 0.93
C ASP A 190 4.30 25.32 -0.18
N VAL A 191 4.49 25.77 -1.43
CA VAL A 191 3.83 25.23 -2.62
C VAL A 191 4.82 24.43 -3.45
N ARG A 192 4.59 23.13 -3.56
CA ARG A 192 5.50 22.19 -4.22
C ARG A 192 4.80 21.33 -5.27
N ALA A 193 5.56 20.87 -6.26
CA ALA A 193 5.14 19.90 -7.27
C ALA A 193 6.03 18.65 -7.27
N TYR A 194 5.39 17.48 -7.37
CA TYR A 194 6.05 16.18 -7.49
C TYR A 194 5.64 15.54 -8.82
N PRO A 195 6.52 15.46 -9.83
CA PRO A 195 6.17 14.90 -11.13
C PRO A 195 5.85 13.41 -11.06
N LYS A 196 4.77 13.01 -11.73
CA LYS A 196 4.36 11.61 -11.84
C LYS A 196 5.45 10.75 -12.46
N ARG A 197 6.15 11.25 -13.49
CA ARG A 197 7.30 10.58 -14.13
C ARG A 197 8.45 10.22 -13.18
N ILE A 198 8.58 10.91 -12.05
CA ILE A 198 9.55 10.54 -11.00
C ILE A 198 8.87 9.64 -9.97
N LEU A 199 7.71 10.04 -9.43
CA LEU A 199 7.02 9.25 -8.43
C LEU A 199 6.59 7.87 -8.93
N ALA A 200 6.39 7.64 -10.22
CA ALA A 200 6.08 6.31 -10.73
C ALA A 200 7.24 5.31 -10.59
N TRP A 201 8.47 5.77 -10.34
CA TRP A 201 9.64 4.91 -10.06
C TRP A 201 9.99 4.81 -8.58
N HIS A 202 9.52 5.75 -7.76
CA HIS A 202 9.85 5.87 -6.33
C HIS A 202 8.66 5.59 -5.43
N GLU A 203 7.46 5.81 -5.95
CA GLU A 203 6.14 5.55 -5.39
C GLU A 203 5.86 6.20 -4.02
N MET A 204 6.80 6.97 -3.50
CA MET A 204 6.73 7.57 -2.19
C MET A 204 7.79 8.65 -2.03
N PHE A 205 7.45 9.70 -1.32
CA PHE A 205 8.39 10.62 -0.71
C PHE A 205 8.03 10.87 0.76
N THR A 206 9.03 11.21 1.57
CA THR A 206 8.84 11.90 2.85
C THR A 206 9.59 13.21 2.82
N ASP A 207 8.98 14.26 3.36
CA ASP A 207 9.49 15.63 3.26
C ASP A 207 9.02 16.45 4.47
N THR A 208 9.59 17.63 4.67
CA THR A 208 9.05 18.67 5.55
C THR A 208 8.61 19.84 4.68
N VAL A 209 7.30 20.09 4.65
CA VAL A 209 6.67 21.09 3.76
C VAL A 209 5.89 22.07 4.63
N GLY A 210 6.26 23.35 4.60
CA GLY A 210 5.67 24.36 5.48
C GLY A 210 5.72 23.95 6.96
N ASP A 211 6.90 23.51 7.41
CA ASP A 211 7.19 23.01 8.77
C ASP A 211 6.38 21.78 9.20
N THR A 212 5.69 21.13 8.26
CA THR A 212 4.89 19.93 8.53
C THR A 212 5.60 18.69 7.97
N PRO A 213 5.92 17.68 8.80
CA PRO A 213 6.44 16.41 8.30
C PRO A 213 5.33 15.66 7.56
N VAL A 214 5.61 15.31 6.31
CA VAL A 214 4.63 14.68 5.41
C VAL A 214 5.18 13.44 4.73
N ALA A 215 4.27 12.53 4.37
CA ALA A 215 4.52 11.44 3.44
C ALA A 215 3.55 11.55 2.26
N GLY A 216 4.08 11.70 1.05
CA GLY A 216 3.32 11.58 -0.18
C GLY A 216 3.48 10.19 -0.76
N VAL A 217 2.40 9.43 -0.82
CA VAL A 217 2.41 8.02 -1.21
C VAL A 217 1.73 7.89 -2.56
N TYR A 218 2.48 7.50 -3.59
CA TYR A 218 1.96 7.22 -4.92
C TYR A 218 1.86 5.73 -5.17
N CYS A 219 0.64 5.18 -5.08
CA CYS A 219 0.38 3.81 -5.50
C CYS A 219 0.17 3.79 -7.02
N THR A 220 1.23 3.52 -7.78
CA THR A 220 1.22 3.49 -9.26
C THR A 220 0.14 2.58 -9.81
N LEU A 221 -0.04 1.40 -9.21
CA LEU A 221 -1.05 0.42 -9.61
C LEU A 221 -2.49 0.92 -9.43
N CYS A 222 -2.74 1.74 -8.41
CA CYS A 222 -4.07 2.27 -8.11
C CYS A 222 -4.28 3.68 -8.67
N GLY A 223 -3.28 4.30 -9.31
CA GLY A 223 -3.40 5.68 -9.80
C GLY A 223 -3.67 6.69 -8.68
N THR A 224 -3.24 6.39 -7.46
CA THR A 224 -3.58 7.15 -6.25
C THR A 224 -2.34 7.83 -5.71
N VAL A 225 -2.41 9.14 -5.46
CA VAL A 225 -1.46 9.87 -4.62
C VAL A 225 -2.19 10.34 -3.35
N ILE A 226 -1.64 10.07 -2.18
CA ILE A 226 -2.19 10.56 -0.91
C ILE A 226 -1.08 11.25 -0.13
N LEU A 227 -1.38 12.42 0.39
CA LEU A 227 -0.50 13.16 1.26
C LEU A 227 -0.98 13.00 2.70
N TYR A 228 -0.08 12.59 3.59
CA TYR A 228 -0.34 12.45 5.01
C TYR A 228 0.56 13.37 5.81
N LYS A 229 0.04 13.93 6.92
CA LYS A 229 0.93 14.31 8.03
C LYS A 229 1.45 13.03 8.68
N THR A 230 2.75 12.96 8.92
CA THR A 230 3.39 11.79 9.55
C THR A 230 3.65 11.97 11.03
N GLU A 231 3.12 13.04 11.63
CA GLU A 231 3.09 13.25 13.06
C GLU A 231 1.65 13.21 13.55
N LYS A 232 1.42 12.52 14.68
CA LYS A 232 0.14 12.50 15.37
C LYS A 232 0.34 12.22 16.85
N ASP A 233 -0.34 13.00 17.69
CA ASP A 233 -0.32 12.87 19.15
C ASP A 233 1.12 12.84 19.72
N GLY A 234 1.99 13.72 19.20
CA GLY A 234 3.41 13.82 19.57
C GLY A 234 4.30 12.67 19.06
N SER A 235 3.76 11.71 18.32
CA SER A 235 4.50 10.60 17.72
C SER A 235 4.76 10.86 16.24
N GLN A 236 6.03 10.78 15.84
CA GLN A 236 6.45 10.82 14.43
C GLN A 236 6.59 9.40 13.87
N TYR A 237 5.98 9.15 12.71
CA TYR A 237 6.02 7.87 12.02
C TYR A 237 6.91 7.95 10.77
N GLN A 238 7.98 7.16 10.75
CA GLN A 238 8.91 7.12 9.63
C GLN A 238 8.44 6.07 8.63
N MET A 239 7.66 6.51 7.66
CA MET A 239 6.98 5.62 6.71
C MET A 239 7.90 5.22 5.56
N GLY A 240 7.90 3.96 5.13
CA GLY A 240 8.60 3.49 3.92
C GLY A 240 7.75 2.52 3.08
N THR A 241 8.34 1.92 2.06
CA THR A 241 7.64 0.97 1.18
C THR A 241 7.89 -0.48 1.63
N SER A 242 6.83 -1.22 1.91
CA SER A 242 6.97 -2.57 2.49
C SER A 242 7.30 -3.67 1.48
N GLY A 243 7.06 -3.43 0.20
CA GLY A 243 7.05 -4.47 -0.83
C GLY A 243 5.79 -5.34 -0.85
N PHE A 244 4.81 -5.09 0.03
CA PHE A 244 3.54 -5.82 0.08
C PHE A 244 2.35 -4.95 -0.38
N LEU A 245 1.33 -5.65 -0.87
CA LEU A 245 0.08 -5.09 -1.33
C LEU A 245 -1.09 -5.76 -0.58
N TYR A 246 -2.14 -4.99 -0.31
CA TYR A 246 -3.44 -5.50 0.10
C TYR A 246 -4.49 -5.02 -0.89
N ARG A 247 -5.19 -5.96 -1.56
CA ARG A 247 -6.14 -5.63 -2.64
C ARG A 247 -5.54 -4.72 -3.72
N SER A 248 -4.32 -5.04 -4.17
CA SER A 248 -3.50 -4.25 -5.11
C SER A 248 -3.02 -2.88 -4.61
N ASN A 249 -3.56 -2.39 -3.50
CA ASN A 249 -3.11 -1.16 -2.88
C ASN A 249 -1.83 -1.43 -2.08
N LYS A 250 -0.88 -0.50 -2.17
CA LYS A 250 0.39 -0.59 -1.45
C LYS A 250 0.16 -0.58 0.07
N LEU A 251 0.93 -1.40 0.78
CA LEU A 251 1.16 -1.26 2.22
C LEU A 251 2.46 -0.48 2.46
N MET A 252 2.42 0.53 3.31
CA MET A 252 3.62 1.15 3.87
C MET A 252 4.11 0.36 5.07
N TYR A 253 5.32 0.62 5.54
CA TYR A 253 5.76 0.20 6.87
C TYR A 253 6.19 1.43 7.70
N ASP A 254 6.05 1.34 9.02
CA ASP A 254 6.68 2.26 9.97
C ASP A 254 8.05 1.71 10.41
N GLN A 255 9.11 2.52 10.32
CA GLN A 255 10.49 2.07 10.58
C GLN A 255 10.70 1.57 12.01
N LYS A 256 10.12 2.24 13.01
CA LYS A 256 10.34 1.90 14.43
C LYS A 256 9.69 0.56 14.80
N THR A 257 8.45 0.34 14.37
CA THR A 257 7.64 -0.81 14.82
C THR A 257 7.52 -1.92 13.81
N GLN A 258 7.91 -1.66 12.55
CA GLN A 258 7.65 -2.52 11.40
C GLN A 258 6.15 -2.84 11.22
N SER A 259 5.26 -1.98 11.74
CA SER A 259 3.83 -2.09 11.47
C SER A 259 3.56 -1.77 10.00
N LEU A 260 2.73 -2.57 9.35
CA LEU A 260 2.25 -2.30 8.00
C LEU A 260 1.00 -1.40 8.05
N TRP A 261 0.96 -0.41 7.17
CA TRP A 261 -0.12 0.57 7.09
C TRP A 261 -0.82 0.53 5.74
N ASN A 262 -2.15 0.54 5.75
CA ASN A 262 -2.93 0.64 4.53
C ASN A 262 -2.90 2.09 4.03
N THR A 263 -2.47 2.29 2.78
CA THR A 263 -2.26 3.64 2.22
C THR A 263 -3.55 4.36 1.87
N LEU A 264 -4.65 3.67 1.64
CA LEU A 264 -5.95 4.31 1.43
C LEU A 264 -6.63 4.69 2.74
N TRP A 265 -6.36 3.94 3.82
CA TRP A 265 -6.97 4.17 5.13
C TRP A 265 -6.14 5.07 6.04
N GLY A 266 -4.83 5.17 5.83
CA GLY A 266 -3.94 5.89 6.74
C GLY A 266 -3.85 5.24 8.13
N LYS A 267 -4.12 3.93 8.22
CA LYS A 267 -4.19 3.15 9.47
C LYS A 267 -3.20 1.99 9.48
N PRO A 268 -2.62 1.65 10.64
CA PRO A 268 -1.88 0.40 10.80
C PRO A 268 -2.86 -0.78 10.67
N VAL A 269 -2.46 -1.80 9.93
CA VAL A 269 -3.30 -2.98 9.64
C VAL A 269 -2.66 -4.30 10.03
N ILE A 270 -1.33 -4.34 10.15
CA ILE A 270 -0.58 -5.47 10.71
C ILE A 270 0.55 -4.92 11.59
N GLY A 271 0.72 -5.44 12.81
CA GLY A 271 1.83 -5.09 13.70
C GLY A 271 1.43 -4.30 14.96
N PRO A 272 2.42 -3.87 15.78
CA PRO A 272 2.18 -3.35 17.13
C PRO A 272 1.30 -2.10 17.21
N LEU A 273 1.19 -1.33 16.13
CA LEU A 273 0.42 -0.09 16.12
C LEU A 273 -1.08 -0.29 15.86
N VAL A 274 -1.52 -1.50 15.49
CA VAL A 274 -2.92 -1.80 15.16
C VAL A 274 -3.89 -1.42 16.29
N GLU A 275 -3.56 -1.78 17.52
CA GLU A 275 -4.43 -1.53 18.69
C GLU A 275 -4.41 -0.08 19.18
N LYS A 276 -3.49 0.75 18.66
CA LYS A 276 -3.37 2.17 19.02
C LYS A 276 -4.42 3.05 18.36
N ARG A 277 -5.26 2.50 17.47
CA ARG A 277 -6.35 3.20 16.77
C ARG A 277 -5.89 4.47 16.06
N ILE A 278 -4.67 4.43 15.52
CA ILE A 278 -4.07 5.58 14.83
C ILE A 278 -4.68 5.71 13.43
N GLU A 279 -5.00 6.93 13.04
CA GLU A 279 -5.36 7.31 11.67
C GLU A 279 -4.62 8.60 11.33
N LEU A 280 -3.78 8.57 10.29
CA LEU A 280 -3.03 9.76 9.85
C LEU A 280 -3.96 10.80 9.23
N GLU A 281 -3.64 12.08 9.46
CA GLU A 281 -4.37 13.20 8.87
C GLU A 281 -4.03 13.30 7.37
N TYR A 282 -5.08 13.36 6.54
CA TYR A 282 -4.97 13.54 5.10
C TYR A 282 -4.77 15.02 4.78
N LEU A 283 -3.85 15.32 3.88
CA LEU A 283 -3.67 16.63 3.30
C LEU A 283 -4.12 16.64 1.84
N SER A 284 -4.41 17.83 1.33
CA SER A 284 -4.83 17.99 -0.07
C SER A 284 -3.69 17.81 -1.04
N VAL A 285 -3.98 17.10 -2.13
CA VAL A 285 -3.10 16.96 -3.29
C VAL A 285 -3.90 17.22 -4.56
N VAL A 286 -3.28 17.91 -5.52
CA VAL A 286 -3.87 18.20 -6.83
C VAL A 286 -3.14 17.41 -7.90
N THR A 287 -3.84 16.51 -8.59
CA THR A 287 -3.34 15.95 -9.86
C THR A 287 -3.67 16.90 -11.00
N THR A 288 -2.65 17.44 -11.66
CA THR A 288 -2.81 18.39 -12.78
C THR A 288 -1.62 18.29 -13.74
N THR A 289 -1.60 19.10 -14.80
CA THR A 289 -0.44 19.23 -15.67
C THR A 289 0.54 20.28 -15.12
N TRP A 290 1.83 20.12 -15.43
CA TRP A 290 2.87 21.05 -14.99
C TRP A 290 2.57 22.49 -15.42
N GLY A 291 2.14 22.69 -16.67
CA GLY A 291 1.82 24.03 -17.18
C GLY A 291 0.67 24.70 -16.44
N ALA A 292 -0.37 23.93 -16.09
CA ALA A 292 -1.51 24.44 -15.32
C ALA A 292 -1.11 24.75 -13.86
N TRP A 293 -0.28 23.91 -13.25
CA TRP A 293 0.26 24.13 -11.92
C TRP A 293 1.16 25.37 -11.87
N LYS A 294 2.16 25.45 -12.74
CA LYS A 294 3.10 26.57 -12.83
C LYS A 294 2.40 27.90 -13.12
N LYS A 295 1.38 27.90 -13.97
CA LYS A 295 0.58 29.12 -14.24
C LYS A 295 -0.14 29.62 -12.98
N ARG A 296 -0.67 28.72 -12.16
CA ARG A 296 -1.36 29.08 -10.90
C ARG A 296 -0.37 29.44 -9.79
N HIS A 297 0.79 28.79 -9.77
CA HIS A 297 1.80 28.89 -8.73
C HIS A 297 3.19 29.15 -9.34
N PRO A 298 3.46 30.37 -9.86
CA PRO A 298 4.71 30.66 -10.57
C PRO A 298 5.97 30.52 -9.69
N ASN A 299 5.81 30.71 -8.38
CA ASN A 299 6.89 30.60 -7.39
C ASN A 299 7.01 29.19 -6.78
N THR A 300 6.26 28.20 -7.27
CA THR A 300 6.33 26.82 -6.76
C THR A 300 7.74 26.24 -6.92
N THR A 301 8.13 25.38 -5.99
CA THR A 301 9.27 24.49 -6.19
C THR A 301 8.82 23.14 -6.72
N VAL A 302 9.73 22.40 -7.34
CA VAL A 302 9.44 21.11 -7.95
C VAL A 302 10.60 20.16 -7.73
N LEU A 303 10.28 18.88 -7.55
CA LEU A 303 11.23 17.81 -7.33
C LEU A 303 12.34 17.82 -8.40
N SER A 304 13.60 17.69 -8.00
CA SER A 304 14.74 17.61 -8.92
C SER A 304 14.89 16.21 -9.53
N LEU A 305 15.55 16.13 -10.69
CA LEU A 305 16.07 14.85 -11.23
C LEU A 305 17.24 14.29 -10.40
N GLN A 306 17.82 15.08 -9.50
CA GLN A 306 18.87 14.65 -8.56
C GLN A 306 18.26 13.84 -7.41
N THR A 307 17.67 12.69 -7.74
CA THR A 307 17.01 11.78 -6.80
C THR A 307 17.99 10.86 -6.08
N GLY A 308 19.25 10.78 -6.53
CA GLY A 308 20.21 9.78 -6.10
C GLY A 308 20.09 8.43 -6.83
N HIS A 309 19.21 8.34 -7.84
CA HIS A 309 18.97 7.09 -8.57
C HIS A 309 19.06 7.27 -10.09
N LYS A 310 19.64 6.28 -10.78
CA LYS A 310 19.66 6.22 -12.25
C LYS A 310 18.41 5.52 -12.76
N ARG A 311 17.41 6.29 -13.19
CA ARG A 311 16.16 5.81 -13.79
C ARG A 311 15.84 6.59 -15.06
N ASP A 312 15.09 5.97 -15.96
CA ASP A 312 14.48 6.67 -17.09
C ASP A 312 13.22 7.38 -16.61
N TYR A 313 13.39 8.62 -16.16
CA TYR A 313 12.29 9.47 -15.76
C TYR A 313 11.49 10.01 -16.95
N GLY A 314 11.41 9.39 -18.12
CA GLY A 314 10.48 9.82 -19.18
C GLY A 314 9.00 9.72 -18.77
N GLU A 315 8.16 10.66 -19.23
CA GLU A 315 6.70 10.60 -18.98
C GLU A 315 6.10 9.33 -19.60
N GLY A 316 5.37 8.57 -18.78
CA GLY A 316 4.73 7.31 -19.21
C GLY A 316 5.68 6.12 -19.42
N VAL A 317 6.99 6.24 -19.13
CA VAL A 317 7.94 5.12 -19.23
C VAL A 317 7.70 4.10 -18.12
N ALA A 318 7.62 4.57 -16.87
CA ALA A 318 7.34 3.72 -15.72
C ALA A 318 5.98 3.00 -15.88
N TYR A 319 5.97 1.67 -15.73
CA TYR A 319 4.76 0.85 -15.82
C TYR A 319 3.99 0.98 -17.14
N LYS A 320 4.64 1.35 -18.26
CA LYS A 320 4.01 1.53 -19.59
C LYS A 320 3.07 0.38 -19.99
N ASN A 321 3.54 -0.85 -19.89
CA ASN A 321 2.76 -2.05 -20.25
C ASN A 321 1.56 -2.28 -19.34
N TYR A 322 1.65 -1.86 -18.08
CA TYR A 322 0.52 -1.93 -17.17
C TYR A 322 -0.55 -0.92 -17.59
N PHE A 323 -0.18 0.33 -17.86
CA PHE A 323 -1.15 1.37 -18.22
C PHE A 323 -1.76 1.23 -19.62
N SER A 324 -1.16 0.43 -20.52
CA SER A 324 -1.69 0.20 -21.87
C SER A 324 -2.94 -0.70 -21.92
N THR A 325 -3.31 -1.35 -20.82
CA THR A 325 -4.49 -2.23 -20.74
C THR A 325 -5.34 -1.93 -19.50
N ASP A 326 -6.60 -2.38 -19.48
CA ASP A 326 -7.44 -2.34 -18.27
C ASP A 326 -7.20 -3.55 -17.33
N GLN A 327 -6.21 -4.41 -17.63
CA GLN A 327 -5.91 -5.59 -16.83
C GLN A 327 -5.15 -5.23 -15.56
N LEU A 328 -5.41 -6.00 -14.50
CA LEU A 328 -4.77 -5.80 -13.21
C LEU A 328 -3.52 -6.68 -13.10
N MET A 329 -2.42 -6.12 -12.57
CA MET A 329 -1.19 -6.88 -12.30
C MET A 329 -1.41 -7.79 -11.09
N PHE A 330 -1.94 -7.22 -10.01
CA PHE A 330 -2.45 -7.93 -8.85
C PHE A 330 -3.97 -7.80 -8.85
N SER A 331 -4.70 -8.89 -8.61
CA SER A 331 -6.17 -8.82 -8.59
C SER A 331 -6.73 -8.32 -7.26
N VAL A 332 -8.03 -8.08 -7.25
CA VAL A 332 -8.85 -7.77 -6.06
C VAL A 332 -9.89 -8.87 -5.84
N PRO A 333 -10.43 -9.04 -4.62
CA PRO A 333 -11.43 -10.08 -4.32
C PRO A 333 -12.63 -10.04 -5.27
N LYS A 334 -13.19 -8.85 -5.51
CA LYS A 334 -14.33 -8.65 -6.41
C LYS A 334 -14.12 -7.42 -7.29
N LYS A 335 -14.29 -7.60 -8.60
CA LYS A 335 -14.29 -6.51 -9.58
C LYS A 335 -15.67 -5.86 -9.65
N ASP A 336 -15.71 -4.55 -9.83
CA ASP A 336 -16.95 -3.78 -10.01
C ASP A 336 -16.98 -3.23 -11.44
N LYS A 337 -18.00 -3.64 -12.22
CA LYS A 337 -18.12 -3.31 -13.66
C LYS A 337 -18.79 -1.96 -13.93
N ARG A 338 -19.16 -1.18 -12.91
CA ARG A 338 -19.84 0.11 -13.11
C ARG A 338 -18.95 1.14 -13.80
N LEU A 339 -17.62 1.00 -13.72
CA LEU A 339 -16.60 1.70 -14.51
C LEU A 339 -15.51 0.71 -14.95
N LYS A 340 -14.65 1.10 -15.91
CA LYS A 340 -13.41 0.37 -16.20
C LYS A 340 -12.52 0.31 -14.96
N ASN A 341 -11.66 -0.71 -14.84
CA ASN A 341 -10.83 -0.89 -13.64
C ASN A 341 -10.01 0.37 -13.36
N LYS A 342 -9.28 0.85 -14.37
CA LYS A 342 -8.36 2.00 -14.27
C LYS A 342 -9.02 3.33 -14.62
N GLN A 343 -10.35 3.40 -14.60
CA GLN A 343 -11.02 4.69 -14.75
C GLN A 343 -10.79 5.53 -13.49
N GLU A 344 -10.30 6.74 -13.70
CA GLU A 344 -10.01 7.71 -12.65
C GLU A 344 -11.31 8.24 -12.01
N ILE A 345 -11.30 8.27 -10.68
CA ILE A 345 -12.32 8.89 -9.84
C ILE A 345 -11.65 9.89 -8.89
N LEU A 346 -12.41 10.86 -8.42
CA LEU A 346 -12.11 11.68 -7.25
C LEU A 346 -12.72 11.01 -6.02
N ALA A 347 -11.88 10.70 -5.03
CA ALA A 347 -12.29 10.14 -3.75
C ALA A 347 -12.60 11.25 -2.75
N ILE A 348 -13.74 11.13 -2.07
CA ILE A 348 -14.20 12.07 -1.03
C ILE A 348 -14.59 11.28 0.21
N ARG A 349 -13.98 11.62 1.35
CA ARG A 349 -14.10 10.90 2.62
C ARG A 349 -14.03 11.84 3.82
N LEU A 350 -14.68 11.46 4.92
CA LEU A 350 -14.60 12.12 6.23
C LEU A 350 -14.40 11.06 7.32
N PRO A 351 -13.23 10.40 7.36
CA PRO A 351 -13.05 9.19 8.16
C PRO A 351 -13.19 9.39 9.68
N THR A 352 -13.03 10.61 10.17
CA THR A 352 -13.25 10.97 11.58
C THR A 352 -14.72 11.22 11.92
N GLU A 353 -15.61 11.28 10.93
CA GLU A 353 -17.02 11.66 11.11
C GLU A 353 -18.02 10.62 10.57
N THR A 354 -17.67 9.89 9.52
CA THR A 354 -18.57 8.90 8.89
C THR A 354 -17.81 7.85 8.09
N ASP A 355 -18.43 6.67 7.96
CA ASP A 355 -18.00 5.62 7.03
C ASP A 355 -18.52 5.83 5.59
N GLU A 356 -19.25 6.93 5.33
CA GLU A 356 -19.65 7.30 3.98
C GLU A 356 -18.42 7.57 3.10
N ASN A 357 -18.37 6.90 1.94
CA ASN A 357 -17.32 7.08 0.94
C ASN A 357 -17.97 7.42 -0.40
N ILE A 358 -17.58 8.56 -0.99
CA ILE A 358 -18.05 8.97 -2.30
C ILE A 358 -16.90 8.87 -3.30
N ALA A 359 -17.19 8.29 -4.46
CA ALA A 359 -16.32 8.33 -5.63
C ALA A 359 -17.04 9.02 -6.77
N ILE A 360 -16.41 10.03 -7.36
CA ILE A 360 -16.96 10.77 -8.50
C ILE A 360 -16.08 10.53 -9.72
N SER A 361 -16.65 10.06 -10.82
CA SER A 361 -15.94 9.90 -12.10
C SER A 361 -15.27 11.21 -12.51
N SER A 362 -13.94 11.20 -12.73
CA SER A 362 -13.23 12.40 -13.19
C SER A 362 -13.73 12.83 -14.58
N LYS A 363 -14.22 11.89 -15.40
CA LYS A 363 -14.88 12.18 -16.70
C LYS A 363 -16.18 12.95 -16.51
N PHE A 364 -16.97 12.63 -15.48
CA PHE A 364 -18.19 13.36 -15.14
C PHE A 364 -17.87 14.78 -14.68
N LEU A 365 -16.88 14.93 -13.79
CA LEU A 365 -16.44 16.22 -13.27
C LEU A 365 -15.89 17.16 -14.35
N LYS A 366 -15.19 16.64 -15.37
CA LYS A 366 -14.72 17.44 -16.52
C LYS A 366 -15.88 18.02 -17.36
N LYS A 367 -17.06 17.39 -17.35
CA LYS A 367 -18.27 17.90 -17.99
C LYS A 367 -19.06 18.84 -17.06
N ASN A 368 -18.96 18.63 -15.75
CA ASN A 368 -19.67 19.38 -14.71
C ASN A 368 -18.65 20.14 -13.85
N ASN A 369 -18.16 21.26 -14.38
CA ASN A 369 -17.03 21.99 -13.80
C ASN A 369 -17.31 22.62 -12.43
N ILE A 370 -18.59 22.75 -12.07
CA ILE A 370 -19.08 22.97 -10.71
C ILE A 370 -19.99 21.79 -10.43
N TYR A 371 -19.68 21.00 -9.41
CA TYR A 371 -20.53 19.91 -8.98
C TYR A 371 -20.77 20.01 -7.48
N GLN A 372 -22.03 20.05 -7.09
CA GLN A 372 -22.44 20.20 -5.70
C GLN A 372 -23.04 18.90 -5.19
N ASN A 373 -22.69 18.52 -3.97
CA ASN A 373 -23.21 17.32 -3.32
C ASN A 373 -23.14 17.48 -1.79
N GLN A 374 -23.51 16.42 -1.08
CA GLN A 374 -23.38 16.30 0.37
C GLN A 374 -22.62 15.02 0.73
N ILE A 375 -21.87 15.09 1.82
CA ILE A 375 -21.31 13.95 2.53
C ILE A 375 -21.53 14.19 4.02
N ASN A 376 -22.06 13.22 4.76
CA ASN A 376 -22.39 13.39 6.18
C ASN A 376 -23.23 14.66 6.47
N ASN A 377 -24.25 14.95 5.66
CA ASN A 377 -25.07 16.18 5.72
C ASN A 377 -24.30 17.51 5.56
N LYS A 378 -23.01 17.48 5.21
CA LYS A 378 -22.20 18.66 4.92
C LYS A 378 -22.18 18.92 3.41
N ASN A 379 -22.62 20.10 3.01
CA ASN A 379 -22.57 20.53 1.62
C ASN A 379 -21.12 20.72 1.16
N ILE A 380 -20.81 20.15 0.01
CA ILE A 380 -19.53 20.28 -0.67
C ILE A 380 -19.74 20.80 -2.09
N THR A 381 -18.76 21.55 -2.58
CA THR A 381 -18.68 21.93 -3.99
C THR A 381 -17.34 21.51 -4.55
N VAL A 382 -17.37 20.82 -5.68
CA VAL A 382 -16.22 20.41 -6.48
C VAL A 382 -16.06 21.39 -7.64
N PHE A 383 -14.89 22.03 -7.72
CA PHE A 383 -14.48 22.85 -8.85
C PHE A 383 -13.49 22.08 -9.72
N THR A 384 -13.79 21.94 -11.01
CA THR A 384 -12.92 21.30 -11.99
C THR A 384 -12.37 22.33 -12.97
N ASP A 385 -11.05 22.50 -12.99
CA ASP A 385 -10.39 23.50 -13.83
C ASP A 385 -10.13 23.00 -15.27
N LYS A 386 -9.58 23.87 -16.13
CA LYS A 386 -9.32 23.53 -17.55
C LYS A 386 -8.38 22.34 -17.74
N SER A 387 -7.48 22.06 -16.79
CA SER A 387 -6.61 20.88 -16.83
C SER A 387 -7.35 19.59 -16.45
N GLY A 388 -8.57 19.71 -15.94
CA GLY A 388 -9.33 18.61 -15.37
C GLY A 388 -8.97 18.30 -13.92
N SER A 389 -8.25 19.20 -13.23
CA SER A 389 -7.93 19.03 -11.82
C SER A 389 -9.12 19.43 -10.94
N HIS A 390 -9.32 18.71 -9.83
CA HIS A 390 -10.48 18.87 -8.95
C HIS A 390 -10.07 19.48 -7.60
N ARG A 391 -10.87 20.40 -7.07
CA ARG A 391 -10.74 20.94 -5.70
C ARG A 391 -12.10 20.90 -5.03
N VAL A 392 -12.15 20.44 -3.79
CA VAL A 392 -13.40 20.26 -3.04
C VAL A 392 -13.36 21.14 -1.80
N TYR A 393 -14.45 21.87 -1.57
CA TYR A 393 -14.59 22.75 -0.40
C TYR A 393 -15.90 22.47 0.29
N PHE A 394 -15.91 22.64 1.62
CA PHE A 394 -17.17 22.73 2.37
C PHE A 394 -17.80 24.08 2.10
N THR A 395 -19.01 24.11 1.54
CA THR A 395 -19.63 25.36 1.08
C THR A 395 -20.85 25.77 1.89
N ALA A 396 -21.06 25.18 3.07
CA ALA A 396 -22.20 25.49 3.95
C ALA A 396 -23.52 25.62 3.17
N LYS A 397 -24.21 26.77 3.18
CA LYS A 397 -25.44 26.99 2.39
C LYS A 397 -25.20 27.69 1.04
N THR A 398 -23.95 27.99 0.72
CA THR A 398 -23.55 28.75 -0.49
C THR A 398 -23.64 27.85 -1.72
N LYS A 399 -24.38 28.30 -2.73
CA LYS A 399 -24.47 27.65 -4.05
C LYS A 399 -23.74 28.47 -5.10
N PHE A 400 -23.00 27.77 -5.97
CA PHE A 400 -22.18 28.38 -7.01
C PHE A 400 -22.82 28.21 -8.38
N THR A 401 -22.89 29.29 -9.14
CA THR A 401 -23.56 29.35 -10.45
C THR A 401 -22.56 29.44 -11.60
N SER A 402 -21.39 30.04 -11.37
CA SER A 402 -20.35 30.15 -12.40
C SER A 402 -18.93 29.99 -11.84
N TYR A 403 -18.01 29.55 -12.70
CA TYR A 403 -16.61 29.33 -12.40
C TYR A 403 -15.80 29.54 -13.67
N ASN A 404 -14.78 30.39 -13.61
CA ASN A 404 -13.91 30.70 -14.76
C ASN A 404 -12.94 29.54 -15.13
N LYS A 405 -13.05 28.39 -14.44
CA LYS A 405 -12.19 27.21 -14.61
C LYS A 405 -10.71 27.50 -14.31
N GLN A 406 -10.45 28.48 -13.45
CA GLN A 406 -9.11 28.85 -13.00
C GLN A 406 -9.06 29.18 -11.51
N SER A 407 -9.63 30.30 -11.08
CA SER A 407 -9.44 30.82 -9.72
C SER A 407 -10.63 31.60 -9.16
N THR A 408 -11.67 31.86 -9.95
CA THR A 408 -12.78 32.72 -9.52
C THR A 408 -14.11 32.06 -9.81
N ALA A 409 -14.95 31.94 -8.78
CA ALA A 409 -16.31 31.45 -8.86
C ALA A 409 -17.30 32.52 -8.40
N THR A 410 -18.53 32.45 -8.88
CA THR A 410 -19.62 33.35 -8.46
C THR A 410 -20.74 32.53 -7.83
N ASP A 411 -21.23 33.00 -6.68
CA ASP A 411 -22.35 32.39 -5.99
C ASP A 411 -23.71 32.85 -6.55
N GLN A 412 -24.79 32.19 -6.13
CA GLN A 412 -26.16 32.53 -6.53
C GLN A 412 -26.61 33.95 -6.14
N LYS A 413 -25.91 34.61 -5.21
CA LYS A 413 -26.18 35.99 -4.79
C LYS A 413 -25.35 37.00 -5.58
N GLY A 414 -24.54 36.55 -6.53
CA GLY A 414 -23.65 37.40 -7.33
C GLY A 414 -22.32 37.74 -6.65
N ASN A 415 -22.01 37.19 -5.46
CA ASN A 415 -20.71 37.45 -4.85
C ASN A 415 -19.62 36.64 -5.56
N THR A 416 -18.45 37.24 -5.71
CA THR A 416 -17.28 36.57 -6.27
C THR A 416 -16.42 35.96 -5.17
N TRP A 417 -15.90 34.77 -5.44
CA TRP A 417 -15.06 34.01 -4.54
C TRP A 417 -13.75 33.63 -5.23
N THR A 418 -12.65 33.71 -4.50
CA THR A 418 -11.33 33.29 -4.96
C THR A 418 -10.99 31.90 -4.44
N ILE A 419 -10.55 31.02 -5.33
CA ILE A 419 -10.18 29.62 -5.05
C ILE A 419 -8.68 29.54 -4.80
N TYR A 420 -8.30 29.18 -3.58
CA TYR A 420 -6.92 28.90 -3.14
C TYR A 420 -6.73 27.40 -2.90
N GLU A 421 -5.48 26.96 -2.69
CA GLU A 421 -5.20 25.54 -2.44
C GLU A 421 -5.56 25.07 -1.02
N ASP A 422 -5.84 25.97 -0.08
CA ASP A 422 -6.22 25.67 1.31
C ASP A 422 -7.66 26.10 1.62
N ARG A 423 -8.18 27.09 0.87
CA ARG A 423 -9.49 27.69 1.13
C ARG A 423 -10.18 28.26 -0.11
N LEU A 424 -11.45 28.57 0.06
CA LEU A 424 -12.27 29.38 -0.83
C LEU A 424 -12.67 30.64 -0.07
N GLU A 425 -12.43 31.83 -0.62
CA GLU A 425 -12.60 33.10 0.09
C GLU A 425 -13.55 34.04 -0.66
N ASN A 426 -14.55 34.59 0.03
CA ASN A 426 -15.45 35.57 -0.55
C ASN A 426 -14.73 36.92 -0.67
N ASN A 427 -14.68 37.49 -1.86
CA ASN A 427 -13.90 38.70 -2.12
C ASN A 427 -14.44 39.93 -1.39
N LYS A 428 -15.75 39.97 -1.12
CA LYS A 428 -16.44 41.09 -0.44
C LYS A 428 -16.51 40.88 1.07
N THR A 429 -17.01 39.73 1.53
CA THR A 429 -17.29 39.50 2.95
C THR A 429 -16.11 38.92 3.72
N LYS A 430 -15.08 38.42 3.02
CA LYS A 430 -13.95 37.68 3.60
C LYS A 430 -14.35 36.38 4.31
N GLU A 431 -15.55 35.88 4.04
CA GLU A 431 -15.99 34.55 4.47
C GLU A 431 -15.08 33.47 3.85
N ILE A 432 -14.71 32.48 4.67
CA ILE A 432 -13.81 31.39 4.28
C ILE A 432 -14.56 30.05 4.32
N ALA A 433 -14.41 29.28 3.25
CA ALA A 433 -14.79 27.89 3.13
C ALA A 433 -13.54 27.01 3.04
N TYR A 434 -13.39 26.05 3.95
CA TYR A 434 -12.18 25.23 4.02
C TYR A 434 -12.16 24.14 2.95
N ARG A 435 -10.96 23.85 2.45
CA ARG A 435 -10.74 22.76 1.52
C ARG A 435 -10.87 21.41 2.21
N LEU A 436 -11.55 20.48 1.54
CA LEU A 436 -11.61 19.08 1.95
C LEU A 436 -10.45 18.32 1.29
N PRO A 437 -9.60 17.60 2.07
CA PRO A 437 -8.62 16.69 1.52
C PRO A 437 -9.26 15.61 0.64
N THR A 438 -8.89 15.60 -0.63
CA THR A 438 -9.32 14.63 -1.62
C THR A 438 -8.13 14.16 -2.45
N HIS A 439 -8.30 13.04 -3.12
CA HIS A 439 -7.30 12.48 -4.01
C HIS A 439 -7.95 11.76 -5.17
N ASN A 440 -7.21 11.61 -6.27
CA ASN A 440 -7.64 10.76 -7.37
C ASN A 440 -7.29 9.30 -7.07
N ALA A 441 -8.07 8.37 -7.61
CA ALA A 441 -7.79 6.95 -7.56
C ALA A 441 -8.38 6.23 -8.77
N PHE A 442 -7.92 5.03 -9.06
CA PHE A 442 -8.56 4.12 -9.99
C PHE A 442 -9.70 3.36 -9.31
N TRP A 443 -10.80 3.22 -10.06
CA TRP A 443 -12.04 2.65 -9.55
C TRP A 443 -11.87 1.28 -8.87
N PHE A 444 -11.12 0.36 -9.49
CA PHE A 444 -10.99 -1.00 -8.96
C PHE A 444 -10.39 -1.04 -7.54
N GLY A 445 -9.30 -0.28 -7.33
CA GLY A 445 -8.58 -0.27 -6.06
C GLY A 445 -9.39 0.43 -4.98
N TYR A 446 -9.97 1.58 -5.31
CA TYR A 446 -10.80 2.33 -4.37
C TYR A 446 -12.05 1.54 -3.96
N LYS A 447 -12.76 0.93 -4.91
CA LYS A 447 -13.94 0.11 -4.62
C LYS A 447 -13.60 -1.15 -3.81
N ALA A 448 -12.43 -1.74 -4.03
CA ALA A 448 -11.97 -2.88 -3.25
C ALA A 448 -11.64 -2.49 -1.80
N ALA A 449 -11.09 -1.30 -1.57
CA ALA A 449 -10.81 -0.77 -0.23
C ALA A 449 -12.07 -0.30 0.50
N PHE A 450 -13.06 0.23 -0.24
CA PHE A 450 -14.32 0.75 0.30
C PHE A 450 -15.53 0.14 -0.41
N PRO A 451 -15.95 -1.09 -0.02
CA PRO A 451 -16.99 -1.85 -0.70
C PRO A 451 -18.37 -1.19 -0.72
N ASN A 452 -18.65 -0.22 0.16
CA ASN A 452 -19.93 0.50 0.23
C ASN A 452 -19.89 1.86 -0.48
N THR A 453 -18.84 2.16 -1.26
CA THR A 453 -18.69 3.43 -1.97
C THR A 453 -19.89 3.77 -2.86
N LYS A 454 -20.44 4.98 -2.66
CA LYS A 454 -21.42 5.65 -3.52
C LYS A 454 -20.69 6.22 -4.74
N LEU A 455 -21.10 5.77 -5.94
CA LEU A 455 -20.50 6.19 -7.20
C LEU A 455 -21.37 7.22 -7.92
N ILE A 456 -20.78 8.32 -8.35
CA ILE A 456 -21.37 9.34 -9.23
C ILE A 456 -20.59 9.31 -10.54
N LYS A 457 -21.26 9.16 -11.70
CA LYS A 457 -20.57 8.91 -12.98
C LYS A 457 -21.24 9.47 -14.21
#